data_AF-A0A929WCR7-F1
#
_entry.id   AF-A0A929WCR7-F1
#
_cell.length_a   1.000
_cell.length_b   1.000
_cell.length_c   1.000
_cell.angle_alpha   90.00
_cell.angle_beta   90.00
_cell.angle_gamma   90.00
#
_symmetry.space_group_name_H-M   'P 1'
#
loop_
_entity.id
_entity.type
_entity.pdbx_description
1 polymer ?
#
loop_
_entity_poly.entity_id
_entity_poly.type
_entity_poly.pdbx_seq_one_letter_code
_entity_poly.pdbx_strand_id
1 'polypeptide(L)'
;MNQILTLLSDIRFIIAVGAIFVLLLIILIVTTVRARRYKSEYIELENRYQSLKQIPLSLKMNKAIAVSRVNQDTVDRVNSAQNKFDEVQSCISALTSKLADLERYISAGTLSKAGNTIKDIETSMTTTEADAKTLENMLDAILAKETAQREEVTALKNRFRALKAQAAENAPKLYFAWPLVEQKVVDTEKMFATFEEWMFSSDFDKANRELVSIKAVMAELEEMIENMPSLLEDAKGIIPNMAEVLHKDYIHNRNRGVYLKHLNVEENLNQMTESLRESLKQLKTGSILGVRETLDTMKAKLREMDQAVKQEGESFDAIQELSKESTALADEADKNAAYVKEAFAKSSSRFGFADLEEKLAEQTAHLQELEAKMPVVMDSVRNYQVPASTVVGSLKELNEQIIACNTEFKNIRTRIEAASGDEERCKKQLVKLQIVMNQMQVKIRKYKLPNISEAYEDDMRRANDYIHRLDNLMEEVPLNMQLLNGTLQEALDFIYKLYNNVNNVVGTVMMVENTIVFGNRYRSTYADIDSELTRSELSFRNGEYTQALTTAIATIEKIHPGNYESMIKENAKSAA
;
A
#
# COMPACT_ATOMS: atom_id res chain seq x y z
N MET A 1 -38.85 -132.34 -13.65
CA MET A 1 -39.01 -131.31 -12.61
C MET A 1 -37.81 -131.21 -11.67
N ASN A 2 -37.17 -132.32 -11.29
CA ASN A 2 -36.00 -132.30 -10.38
C ASN A 2 -34.67 -131.83 -11.00
N GLN A 3 -34.52 -131.78 -12.34
CA GLN A 3 -33.33 -131.20 -13.01
C GLN A 3 -33.41 -129.67 -13.20
N ILE A 4 -34.62 -129.12 -13.24
CA ILE A 4 -34.87 -127.66 -13.32
C ILE A 4 -34.64 -127.04 -11.94
N LEU A 5 -35.04 -127.73 -10.86
CA LEU A 5 -34.73 -127.30 -9.50
C LEU A 5 -33.23 -127.35 -9.18
N THR A 6 -32.46 -128.30 -9.72
CA THR A 6 -31.00 -128.32 -9.51
C THR A 6 -30.28 -127.21 -10.30
N LEU A 7 -30.80 -126.82 -11.47
CA LEU A 7 -30.31 -125.64 -12.22
C LEU A 7 -30.72 -124.32 -11.57
N LEU A 8 -31.88 -124.27 -10.91
CA LEU A 8 -32.35 -123.14 -10.10
C LEU A 8 -31.64 -123.04 -8.74
N SER A 9 -31.10 -124.15 -8.22
CA SER A 9 -30.27 -124.21 -7.01
C SER A 9 -28.78 -123.99 -7.30
N ASP A 10 -28.39 -123.88 -8.57
CA ASP A 10 -27.02 -123.63 -8.96
C ASP A 10 -26.72 -122.14 -8.74
N ILE A 11 -25.79 -121.87 -7.82
CA ILE A 11 -25.44 -120.51 -7.36
C ILE A 11 -25.15 -119.59 -8.55
N ARG A 12 -24.63 -120.12 -9.67
CA ARG A 12 -24.34 -119.37 -10.90
C ARG A 12 -25.60 -118.83 -11.61
N PHE A 13 -26.72 -119.56 -11.61
CA PHE A 13 -27.97 -119.11 -12.26
C PHE A 13 -28.69 -118.03 -11.44
N ILE A 14 -28.73 -118.18 -10.11
CA ILE A 14 -29.25 -117.16 -9.19
C ILE A 14 -28.43 -115.86 -9.30
N ILE A 15 -27.10 -115.96 -9.37
CA ILE A 15 -26.22 -114.81 -9.59
C ILE A 15 -26.48 -114.17 -10.97
N ALA A 16 -26.71 -114.96 -12.03
CA ALA A 16 -27.00 -114.42 -13.36
C ALA A 16 -28.36 -113.68 -13.44
N VAL A 17 -29.42 -114.25 -12.87
CA VAL A 17 -30.74 -113.59 -12.79
C VAL A 17 -30.70 -112.37 -11.88
N GLY A 18 -30.00 -112.46 -10.74
CA GLY A 18 -29.73 -111.33 -9.86
C GLY A 18 -28.96 -110.22 -10.56
N ALA A 19 -27.94 -110.56 -11.36
CA ALA A 19 -27.18 -109.60 -12.16
C ALA A 19 -28.03 -108.92 -13.24
N ILE A 20 -28.92 -109.65 -13.93
CA ILE A 20 -29.86 -109.08 -14.91
C ILE A 20 -30.89 -108.17 -14.22
N PHE A 21 -31.40 -108.56 -13.07
CA PHE A 21 -32.35 -107.74 -12.30
C PHE A 21 -31.68 -106.45 -11.78
N VAL A 22 -30.46 -106.56 -11.25
CA VAL A 22 -29.64 -105.40 -10.85
C VAL A 22 -29.33 -104.52 -12.07
N LEU A 23 -29.04 -105.10 -13.23
CA LEU A 23 -28.79 -104.36 -14.47
C LEU A 23 -30.06 -103.63 -14.97
N LEU A 24 -31.23 -104.25 -14.90
CA LEU A 24 -32.52 -103.60 -15.20
C LEU A 24 -32.85 -102.49 -14.19
N LEU A 25 -32.58 -102.70 -12.90
CA LEU A 25 -32.71 -101.67 -11.86
C LEU A 25 -31.78 -100.49 -12.12
N ILE A 26 -30.52 -100.75 -12.49
CA ILE A 26 -29.56 -99.71 -12.87
C ILE A 26 -30.07 -98.94 -14.09
N ILE A 27 -30.58 -99.63 -15.13
CA ILE A 27 -31.15 -98.96 -16.31
C ILE A 27 -32.35 -98.08 -15.92
N LEU A 28 -33.26 -98.57 -15.08
CA LEU A 28 -34.44 -97.82 -14.63
C LEU A 28 -34.08 -96.62 -13.75
N ILE A 29 -33.07 -96.75 -12.88
CA ILE A 29 -32.54 -95.64 -12.09
C ILE A 29 -31.86 -94.63 -13.02
N VAL A 30 -31.06 -95.06 -13.99
CA VAL A 30 -30.41 -94.17 -14.95
C VAL A 30 -31.42 -93.43 -15.83
N THR A 31 -32.48 -94.09 -16.31
CA THR A 31 -33.52 -93.44 -17.13
C THR A 31 -34.35 -92.44 -16.32
N THR A 32 -34.71 -92.77 -15.08
CA THR A 32 -35.47 -91.85 -14.20
C THR A 32 -34.63 -90.65 -13.75
N VAL A 33 -33.34 -90.85 -13.45
CA VAL A 33 -32.42 -89.74 -13.12
C VAL A 33 -32.17 -88.86 -14.35
N ARG A 34 -31.96 -89.44 -15.54
CA ARG A 34 -31.82 -88.67 -16.79
C ARG A 34 -33.08 -87.88 -17.13
N ALA A 35 -34.27 -88.49 -17.00
CA ALA A 35 -35.53 -87.79 -17.23
C ALA A 35 -35.73 -86.61 -16.26
N ARG A 36 -35.36 -86.76 -14.99
CA ARG A 36 -35.38 -85.66 -14.01
C ARG A 36 -34.39 -84.54 -14.38
N ARG A 37 -33.18 -84.87 -14.83
CA ARG A 37 -32.19 -83.88 -15.29
C ARG A 37 -32.71 -83.08 -16.49
N TYR A 38 -33.20 -83.75 -17.53
CA TYR A 38 -33.76 -83.06 -18.70
C TYR A 38 -34.99 -82.20 -18.37
N LYS A 39 -35.80 -82.61 -17.40
CA LYS A 39 -36.90 -81.77 -16.91
C LYS A 39 -36.39 -80.50 -16.21
N SER A 40 -35.30 -80.59 -15.45
CA SER A 40 -34.66 -79.42 -14.84
C SER A 40 -34.06 -78.49 -15.89
N GLU A 41 -33.35 -79.04 -16.89
CA GLU A 41 -32.78 -78.29 -18.01
C GLU A 41 -33.88 -77.62 -18.85
N TYR A 42 -35.02 -78.28 -19.07
CA TYR A 42 -36.18 -77.68 -19.73
C TYR A 42 -36.69 -76.44 -18.99
N ILE A 43 -36.85 -76.50 -17.66
CA ILE A 43 -37.32 -75.35 -16.86
C ILE A 43 -36.33 -74.18 -16.94
N GLU A 44 -35.03 -74.46 -16.93
CA GLU A 44 -34.00 -73.44 -17.10
C GLU A 44 -34.07 -72.78 -18.48
N LEU A 45 -34.23 -73.59 -19.54
CA LEU A 45 -34.38 -73.10 -20.91
C LEU A 45 -35.67 -72.28 -21.09
N GLU A 46 -36.78 -72.71 -20.46
CA GLU A 46 -38.06 -72.00 -20.48
C GLU A 46 -37.96 -70.63 -19.79
N ASN A 47 -37.30 -70.55 -18.64
CA ASN A 47 -37.06 -69.28 -17.94
C ASN A 47 -36.21 -68.32 -18.79
N ARG A 48 -35.14 -68.81 -19.44
CA ARG A 48 -34.32 -68.01 -20.34
C ARG A 48 -35.12 -67.52 -21.55
N TYR A 49 -35.91 -68.38 -22.17
CA TYR A 49 -36.82 -68.00 -23.25
C TYR A 49 -37.83 -66.92 -22.82
N GLN A 50 -38.39 -67.04 -21.62
CA GLN A 50 -39.32 -66.03 -21.10
C GLN A 50 -38.65 -64.68 -20.88
N SER A 51 -37.40 -64.65 -20.40
CA SER A 51 -36.62 -63.40 -20.27
C SER A 51 -36.33 -62.74 -21.62
N LEU A 52 -36.00 -63.53 -22.65
CA LEU A 52 -35.79 -63.06 -24.02
C LEU A 52 -37.05 -62.43 -24.63
N LYS A 53 -38.22 -63.02 -24.37
CA LYS A 53 -39.52 -62.50 -24.82
C LYS A 53 -39.95 -61.22 -24.11
N GLN A 54 -39.48 -60.98 -22.89
CA GLN A 54 -39.81 -59.77 -22.13
C GLN A 54 -39.03 -58.52 -22.58
N ILE A 55 -37.97 -58.68 -23.37
CA ILE A 55 -37.23 -57.53 -23.91
C ILE A 55 -38.15 -56.77 -24.89
N PRO A 56 -38.44 -55.47 -24.67
CA PRO A 56 -39.40 -54.70 -25.47
C PRO A 56 -38.81 -54.25 -26.82
N LEU A 57 -38.22 -55.18 -27.57
CA LEU A 57 -37.59 -54.93 -28.88
C LEU A 57 -38.60 -54.35 -29.89
N SER A 58 -39.85 -54.83 -29.87
CA SER A 58 -40.91 -54.32 -30.75
C SER A 58 -41.23 -52.84 -30.49
N LEU A 59 -41.20 -52.38 -29.24
CA LEU A 59 -41.45 -50.98 -28.90
C LEU A 59 -40.30 -50.09 -29.34
N LYS A 60 -39.04 -50.50 -29.07
CA LYS A 60 -37.84 -49.80 -29.53
C LYS A 60 -37.77 -49.75 -31.06
N MET A 61 -38.14 -50.83 -31.74
CA MET A 61 -38.20 -50.90 -33.20
C MET A 61 -39.24 -49.94 -33.79
N ASN A 62 -40.47 -49.95 -33.27
CA ASN A 62 -41.51 -49.03 -33.72
C ASN A 62 -41.10 -47.54 -33.58
N LYS A 63 -40.36 -47.21 -32.50
CA LYS A 63 -39.78 -45.87 -32.33
C LYS A 63 -38.70 -45.58 -33.37
N ALA A 64 -37.78 -46.51 -33.61
CA ALA A 64 -36.74 -46.36 -34.63
C ALA A 64 -37.32 -46.19 -36.05
N ILE A 65 -38.41 -46.89 -36.39
CA ILE A 65 -39.13 -46.73 -37.66
C ILE A 65 -39.77 -45.34 -37.79
N ALA A 66 -40.32 -44.80 -36.70
CA ALA A 66 -40.84 -43.43 -36.71
C ALA A 66 -39.71 -42.42 -37.00
N VAL A 67 -38.52 -42.63 -36.42
CA VAL A 67 -37.34 -41.79 -36.63
C VAL A 67 -36.81 -41.86 -38.08
N SER A 68 -36.86 -43.03 -38.73
CA SER A 68 -36.39 -43.18 -40.12
C SER A 68 -37.34 -42.60 -41.17
N ARG A 69 -38.61 -42.36 -40.85
CA ARG A 69 -39.54 -41.73 -41.81
C ARG A 69 -39.18 -40.28 -42.14
N VAL A 70 -38.40 -39.65 -41.28
CA VAL A 70 -38.11 -38.20 -41.33
C VAL A 70 -36.64 -37.94 -41.65
N ASN A 71 -35.72 -38.79 -41.20
CA ASN A 71 -34.29 -38.62 -41.41
C ASN A 71 -33.75 -39.64 -42.44
N GLN A 72 -33.28 -39.14 -43.59
CA GLN A 72 -32.82 -39.98 -44.70
C GLN A 72 -31.56 -40.81 -44.36
N ASP A 73 -30.69 -40.28 -43.50
CA ASP A 73 -29.45 -40.95 -43.05
C ASP A 73 -29.66 -42.13 -42.09
N THR A 74 -30.84 -42.24 -41.45
CA THR A 74 -31.16 -43.33 -40.51
C THR A 74 -31.94 -44.46 -41.15
N VAL A 75 -32.40 -44.29 -42.40
CA VAL A 75 -33.20 -45.28 -43.15
C VAL A 75 -32.45 -46.60 -43.31
N ASP A 76 -31.19 -46.57 -43.74
CA ASP A 76 -30.41 -47.79 -43.99
C ASP A 76 -30.10 -48.56 -42.70
N ARG A 77 -29.87 -47.82 -41.60
CA ARG A 77 -29.63 -48.42 -40.28
C ARG A 77 -30.90 -49.03 -39.70
N VAL A 78 -32.05 -48.39 -39.89
CA VAL A 78 -33.35 -48.92 -39.45
C VAL A 78 -33.79 -50.11 -40.30
N ASN A 79 -33.56 -50.10 -41.62
CA ASN A 79 -33.82 -51.26 -42.49
C ASN A 79 -32.96 -52.46 -42.09
N SER A 80 -31.67 -52.23 -41.78
CA SER A 80 -30.78 -53.29 -41.28
C SER A 80 -31.21 -53.83 -39.92
N ALA A 81 -31.69 -52.95 -39.03
CA ALA A 81 -32.26 -53.34 -37.75
C ALA A 81 -33.59 -54.11 -37.92
N GLN A 82 -34.42 -53.73 -38.89
CA GLN A 82 -35.69 -54.39 -39.20
C GLN A 82 -35.46 -55.83 -39.65
N ASN A 83 -34.52 -56.05 -40.58
CA ASN A 83 -34.16 -57.40 -41.02
C ASN A 83 -33.70 -58.27 -39.85
N LYS A 84 -32.83 -57.73 -38.98
CA LYS A 84 -32.37 -58.45 -37.77
C LYS A 84 -33.50 -58.69 -36.76
N PHE A 85 -34.45 -57.77 -36.63
CA PHE A 85 -35.61 -57.95 -35.79
C PHE A 85 -36.52 -59.07 -36.30
N ASP A 86 -36.76 -59.12 -37.61
CA ASP A 86 -37.55 -60.18 -38.24
C ASP A 86 -36.83 -61.55 -38.12
N GLU A 87 -35.51 -61.59 -38.25
CA GLU A 87 -34.68 -62.78 -37.99
C GLU A 87 -34.78 -63.24 -36.52
N VAL A 88 -34.60 -62.33 -35.55
CA VAL A 88 -34.73 -62.63 -34.12
C VAL A 88 -36.14 -63.10 -33.78
N GLN A 89 -37.18 -62.47 -34.33
CA GLN A 89 -38.57 -62.84 -34.11
C GLN A 89 -38.92 -64.22 -34.70
N SER A 90 -38.35 -64.54 -35.86
CA SER A 90 -38.44 -65.87 -36.48
C SER A 90 -37.75 -66.93 -35.62
N CYS A 91 -36.54 -66.64 -35.12
CA CYS A 91 -35.79 -67.51 -34.22
C CYS A 91 -36.52 -67.74 -32.89
N ILE A 92 -37.12 -66.71 -32.29
CA ILE A 92 -37.95 -66.83 -31.07
C ILE A 92 -39.17 -67.74 -31.34
N SER A 93 -39.81 -67.59 -32.50
CA SER A 93 -40.93 -68.44 -32.91
C SER A 93 -40.50 -69.90 -33.11
N ALA A 94 -39.35 -70.13 -33.74
CA ALA A 94 -38.78 -71.47 -33.92
C ALA A 94 -38.38 -72.12 -32.59
N LEU A 95 -37.81 -71.36 -31.64
CA LEU A 95 -37.50 -71.82 -30.28
C LEU A 95 -38.77 -72.27 -29.54
N THR A 96 -39.89 -71.58 -29.75
CA THR A 96 -41.20 -71.97 -29.17
C THR A 96 -41.61 -73.36 -29.63
N SER A 97 -41.49 -73.65 -30.93
CA SER A 97 -41.78 -74.97 -31.49
C SER A 97 -40.83 -76.03 -30.95
N LYS A 98 -39.51 -75.73 -30.89
CA LYS A 98 -38.50 -76.67 -30.37
C LYS A 98 -38.70 -76.99 -28.88
N LEU A 99 -39.08 -76.00 -28.06
CA LEU A 99 -39.41 -76.21 -26.65
C LEU A 99 -40.64 -77.10 -26.48
N ALA A 100 -41.69 -76.90 -27.28
CA ALA A 100 -42.87 -77.78 -27.28
C ALA A 100 -42.52 -79.22 -27.71
N ASP A 101 -41.64 -79.40 -28.71
CA ASP A 101 -41.16 -80.72 -29.11
C ASP A 101 -40.28 -81.37 -28.03
N LEU A 102 -39.45 -80.59 -27.33
CA LEU A 102 -38.66 -81.07 -26.19
C LEU A 102 -39.56 -81.57 -25.05
N GLU A 103 -40.61 -80.83 -24.70
CA GLU A 103 -41.60 -81.26 -23.70
C GLU A 103 -42.27 -82.59 -24.11
N ARG A 104 -42.61 -82.74 -25.39
CA ARG A 104 -43.14 -84.00 -25.96
C ARG A 104 -42.13 -85.15 -25.88
N TYR A 105 -40.85 -84.92 -26.17
CA TYR A 105 -39.84 -85.97 -26.08
C TYR A 105 -39.53 -86.40 -24.64
N ILE A 106 -39.54 -85.46 -23.70
CA ILE A 106 -39.38 -85.71 -22.27
C ILE A 106 -40.56 -86.53 -21.73
N SER A 107 -41.80 -86.17 -22.09
CA SER A 107 -43.01 -86.89 -21.67
C SER A 107 -43.16 -88.27 -22.34
N ALA A 108 -42.74 -88.44 -23.59
CA ALA A 108 -42.76 -89.72 -24.30
C ALA A 108 -41.60 -90.68 -23.93
N GLY A 109 -40.65 -90.26 -23.07
CA GLY A 109 -39.54 -91.08 -22.60
C GLY A 109 -38.42 -91.33 -23.62
N THR A 110 -38.40 -90.60 -24.73
CA THR A 110 -37.37 -90.72 -25.79
C THR A 110 -36.11 -89.90 -25.46
N LEU A 111 -35.39 -90.33 -24.42
CA LEU A 111 -34.28 -89.59 -23.79
C LEU A 111 -33.09 -89.27 -24.73
N SER A 112 -32.87 -90.05 -25.78
CA SER A 112 -31.81 -89.77 -26.75
C SER A 112 -32.14 -88.61 -27.69
N LYS A 113 -33.42 -88.44 -28.05
CA LYS A 113 -33.87 -87.33 -28.91
C LYS A 113 -33.91 -86.03 -28.11
N ALA A 114 -34.46 -86.09 -26.88
CA ALA A 114 -34.49 -84.97 -25.96
C ALA A 114 -33.11 -84.34 -25.72
N GLY A 115 -32.06 -85.15 -25.51
CA GLY A 115 -30.70 -84.64 -25.31
C GLY A 115 -30.09 -83.90 -26.51
N ASN A 116 -30.39 -84.33 -27.74
CA ASN A 116 -29.97 -83.61 -28.94
C ASN A 116 -30.77 -82.30 -29.11
N THR A 117 -32.09 -82.36 -28.90
CA THR A 117 -32.96 -81.18 -28.95
C THR A 117 -32.59 -80.13 -27.91
N ILE A 118 -32.15 -80.53 -26.71
CA ILE A 118 -31.63 -79.60 -25.68
C ILE A 118 -30.41 -78.84 -26.17
N LYS A 119 -29.42 -79.53 -26.76
CA LYS A 119 -28.22 -78.88 -27.34
C LYS A 119 -28.57 -77.94 -28.48
N ASP A 120 -29.52 -78.34 -29.33
CA ASP A 120 -30.00 -77.52 -30.44
C ASP A 120 -30.75 -76.27 -29.95
N ILE A 121 -31.52 -76.38 -28.86
CA ILE A 121 -32.21 -75.25 -28.24
C ILE A 121 -31.19 -74.33 -27.57
N GLU A 122 -30.20 -74.86 -26.84
CA GLU A 122 -29.19 -74.07 -26.16
C GLU A 122 -28.33 -73.26 -27.13
N THR A 123 -27.89 -73.87 -28.24
CA THR A 123 -27.17 -73.18 -29.34
C THR A 123 -28.05 -72.15 -30.05
N SER A 124 -29.32 -72.49 -30.35
CA SER A 124 -30.25 -71.54 -30.95
C SER A 124 -30.54 -70.36 -30.00
N MET A 125 -30.66 -70.61 -28.70
CA MET A 125 -31.00 -69.60 -27.71
C MET A 125 -29.82 -68.67 -27.42
N THR A 126 -28.60 -69.20 -27.30
CA THR A 126 -27.38 -68.36 -27.17
C THR A 126 -27.17 -67.46 -28.39
N THR A 127 -27.41 -67.98 -29.60
CA THR A 127 -27.36 -67.18 -30.84
C THR A 127 -28.43 -66.09 -30.82
N THR A 128 -29.68 -66.45 -30.48
CA THR A 128 -30.79 -65.49 -30.44
C THR A 128 -30.60 -64.42 -29.35
N GLU A 129 -30.03 -64.76 -28.20
CA GLU A 129 -29.67 -63.81 -27.13
C GLU A 129 -28.59 -62.83 -27.60
N ALA A 130 -27.57 -63.31 -28.32
CA ALA A 130 -26.51 -62.45 -28.88
C ALA A 130 -27.04 -61.51 -29.98
N ASP A 131 -27.92 -62.02 -30.85
CA ASP A 131 -28.56 -61.23 -31.90
C ASP A 131 -29.53 -60.20 -31.32
N ALA A 132 -30.33 -60.57 -30.32
CA ALA A 132 -31.21 -59.66 -29.59
C ALA A 132 -30.42 -58.54 -28.91
N LYS A 133 -29.29 -58.85 -28.28
CA LYS A 133 -28.41 -57.84 -27.66
C LYS A 133 -27.75 -56.92 -28.68
N THR A 134 -27.36 -57.48 -29.83
CA THR A 134 -26.80 -56.69 -30.94
C THR A 134 -27.85 -55.74 -31.51
N LEU A 135 -29.08 -56.22 -31.70
CA LEU A 135 -30.21 -55.42 -32.13
C LEU A 135 -30.55 -54.32 -31.12
N GLU A 136 -30.56 -54.64 -29.83
CA GLU A 136 -30.76 -53.65 -28.77
C GLU A 136 -29.72 -52.53 -28.84
N ASN A 137 -28.43 -52.85 -28.95
CA ASN A 137 -27.38 -51.84 -29.08
C ASN A 137 -27.54 -50.99 -30.36
N MET A 138 -27.97 -51.59 -31.48
CA MET A 138 -28.25 -50.86 -32.72
C MET A 138 -29.41 -49.88 -32.55
N LEU A 139 -30.50 -50.31 -31.90
CA LEU A 139 -31.67 -49.47 -31.64
C LEU A 139 -31.33 -48.35 -30.64
N ASP A 140 -30.58 -48.65 -29.59
CA ASP A 140 -30.15 -47.64 -28.60
C ASP A 140 -29.21 -46.62 -29.24
N ALA A 141 -28.32 -47.02 -30.16
CA ALA A 141 -27.48 -46.08 -30.90
C ALA A 141 -28.28 -45.15 -31.84
N ILE A 142 -29.38 -45.63 -32.42
CA ILE A 142 -30.29 -44.80 -33.24
C ILE A 142 -31.05 -43.81 -32.35
N LEU A 143 -31.47 -44.23 -31.15
CA LEU A 143 -32.26 -43.42 -30.22
C LEU A 143 -31.41 -42.53 -29.29
N ALA A 144 -30.10 -42.75 -29.21
CA ALA A 144 -29.19 -42.00 -28.32
C ALA A 144 -29.20 -40.48 -28.58
N LYS A 145 -29.37 -40.06 -29.84
CA LYS A 145 -29.47 -38.64 -30.20
C LYS A 145 -30.75 -38.00 -29.62
N GLU A 146 -31.87 -38.72 -29.67
CA GLU A 146 -33.15 -38.26 -29.11
C GLU A 146 -33.07 -38.12 -27.58
N THR A 147 -32.50 -39.14 -26.90
CA THR A 147 -32.38 -39.11 -25.45
C THR A 147 -31.47 -37.97 -24.98
N ALA A 148 -30.34 -37.74 -25.65
CA ALA A 148 -29.41 -36.65 -25.33
C ALA A 148 -30.06 -35.27 -25.52
N GLN A 149 -30.76 -35.05 -26.64
CA GLN A 149 -31.45 -33.78 -26.91
C GLN A 149 -32.57 -33.50 -25.89
N ARG A 150 -33.30 -34.53 -25.44
CA ARG A 150 -34.33 -34.37 -24.39
C ARG A 150 -33.76 -34.03 -23.03
N GLU A 151 -32.65 -34.66 -22.65
CA GLU A 151 -31.94 -34.34 -21.41
C GLU A 151 -31.44 -32.90 -21.42
N GLU A 152 -30.82 -32.48 -22.53
CA GLU A 152 -30.29 -31.13 -22.70
C GLU A 152 -31.39 -30.06 -22.63
N VAL A 153 -32.52 -30.25 -23.31
CA VAL A 153 -33.64 -29.29 -23.24
C VAL A 153 -34.29 -29.27 -21.86
N THR A 154 -34.34 -30.39 -21.15
CA THR A 154 -34.84 -30.41 -19.77
C THR A 154 -33.95 -29.55 -18.86
N ALA A 155 -32.63 -29.66 -19.01
CA ALA A 155 -31.68 -28.81 -18.30
C ALA A 155 -31.84 -27.32 -18.65
N LEU A 156 -31.97 -27.00 -19.95
CA LEU A 156 -32.19 -25.62 -20.41
C LEU A 156 -33.53 -25.05 -19.91
N LYS A 157 -34.61 -25.83 -19.89
CA LYS A 157 -35.91 -25.41 -19.34
C LYS A 157 -35.82 -25.12 -17.84
N ASN A 158 -35.08 -25.93 -17.08
CA ASN A 158 -34.88 -25.69 -15.65
C ASN A 158 -34.09 -24.39 -15.42
N ARG A 159 -33.02 -24.17 -16.20
CA ARG A 159 -32.25 -22.93 -16.15
C ARG A 159 -33.08 -21.72 -16.57
N PHE A 160 -33.91 -21.84 -17.60
CA PHE A 160 -34.83 -20.78 -18.04
C PHE A 160 -35.87 -20.43 -16.96
N ARG A 161 -36.41 -21.42 -16.24
CA ARG A 161 -37.31 -21.17 -15.10
C ARG A 161 -36.60 -20.41 -13.97
N ALA A 162 -35.36 -20.78 -13.66
CA ALA A 162 -34.55 -20.09 -12.67
C ALA A 162 -34.27 -18.63 -13.10
N LEU A 163 -33.85 -18.42 -14.35
CA LEU A 163 -33.65 -17.08 -14.93
C LEU A 163 -34.94 -16.25 -14.91
N LYS A 164 -36.09 -16.85 -15.24
CA LYS A 164 -37.40 -16.18 -15.17
C LYS A 164 -37.75 -15.74 -13.75
N ALA A 165 -37.46 -16.57 -12.75
CA ALA A 165 -37.67 -16.21 -11.34
C ALA A 165 -36.73 -15.08 -10.90
N GLN A 166 -35.45 -15.16 -11.27
CA GLN A 166 -34.45 -14.13 -10.98
C GLN A 166 -34.78 -12.79 -11.67
N ALA A 167 -35.25 -12.84 -12.92
CA ALA A 167 -35.76 -11.67 -13.63
C ALA A 167 -36.93 -11.03 -12.88
N ALA A 168 -37.92 -11.83 -12.45
CA ALA A 168 -39.08 -11.34 -11.71
C ALA A 168 -38.71 -10.71 -10.35
N GLU A 169 -37.73 -11.27 -9.64
CA GLU A 169 -37.20 -10.67 -8.40
C GLU A 169 -36.52 -9.32 -8.66
N ASN A 170 -35.77 -9.21 -9.77
CA ASN A 170 -35.12 -7.98 -10.18
C ASN A 170 -36.03 -7.02 -10.99
N ALA A 171 -37.31 -7.35 -11.18
CA ALA A 171 -38.26 -6.53 -11.95
C ALA A 171 -38.36 -5.07 -11.49
N PRO A 172 -38.33 -4.74 -10.17
CA PRO A 172 -38.36 -3.34 -9.73
C PRO A 172 -37.12 -2.55 -10.18
N LYS A 173 -35.95 -3.20 -10.14
CA LYS A 173 -34.66 -2.61 -10.55
C LYS A 173 -34.55 -2.50 -12.08
N LEU A 174 -35.18 -3.42 -12.80
CA LEU A 174 -35.20 -3.50 -14.25
C LEU A 174 -36.39 -2.78 -14.90
N TYR A 175 -37.24 -2.08 -14.14
CA TYR A 175 -38.50 -1.49 -14.65
C TYR A 175 -38.36 -0.77 -16.01
N PHE A 176 -37.21 -0.11 -16.23
CA PHE A 176 -36.94 0.63 -17.47
C PHE A 176 -36.68 -0.25 -18.72
N ALA A 177 -36.12 -1.44 -18.54
CA ALA A 177 -35.84 -2.41 -19.61
C ALA A 177 -36.74 -3.67 -19.52
N TRP A 178 -37.61 -3.74 -18.51
CA TRP A 178 -38.51 -4.84 -18.26
C TRP A 178 -39.36 -5.25 -19.47
N PRO A 179 -39.92 -4.34 -20.28
CA PRO A 179 -40.69 -4.72 -21.46
C PRO A 179 -39.88 -5.54 -22.48
N LEU A 180 -38.58 -5.25 -22.62
CA LEU A 180 -37.68 -5.99 -23.51
C LEU A 180 -37.36 -7.37 -22.95
N VAL A 181 -37.08 -7.45 -21.64
CA VAL A 181 -36.83 -8.70 -20.93
C VAL A 181 -38.07 -9.61 -20.99
N GLU A 182 -39.26 -9.05 -20.78
CA GLU A 182 -40.53 -9.78 -20.89
C GLU A 182 -40.77 -10.29 -22.31
N GLN A 183 -40.51 -9.46 -23.34
CA GLN A 183 -40.60 -9.89 -24.73
C GLN A 183 -39.63 -11.04 -25.04
N LYS A 184 -38.36 -10.94 -24.59
CA LYS A 184 -37.35 -12.00 -24.77
C LYS A 184 -37.74 -13.29 -24.04
N VAL A 185 -38.36 -13.21 -22.86
CA VAL A 185 -38.89 -14.37 -22.12
C VAL A 185 -40.03 -15.03 -22.92
N VAL A 186 -40.98 -14.25 -23.42
CA VAL A 186 -42.10 -14.75 -24.24
C VAL A 186 -41.60 -15.38 -25.55
N ASP A 187 -40.62 -14.76 -26.20
CA ASP A 187 -40.05 -15.28 -27.44
C ASP A 187 -39.27 -16.59 -27.17
N THR A 188 -38.54 -16.67 -26.06
CA THR A 188 -37.88 -17.93 -25.64
C THR A 188 -38.89 -19.03 -25.34
N GLU A 189 -40.05 -18.71 -24.72
CA GLU A 189 -41.14 -19.69 -24.50
C GLU A 189 -41.71 -20.21 -25.83
N LYS A 190 -41.87 -19.34 -26.84
CA LYS A 190 -42.28 -19.76 -28.19
C LYS A 190 -41.23 -20.66 -28.84
N MET A 191 -39.95 -20.35 -28.72
CA MET A 191 -38.86 -21.18 -29.25
C MET A 191 -38.87 -22.57 -28.61
N PHE A 192 -39.10 -22.68 -27.29
CA PHE A 192 -39.28 -23.98 -26.64
C PHE A 192 -40.51 -24.74 -27.17
N ALA A 193 -41.62 -24.06 -27.47
CA ALA A 193 -42.79 -24.70 -28.08
C ALA A 193 -42.50 -25.20 -29.51
N THR A 194 -41.76 -24.41 -30.30
CA THR A 194 -41.36 -24.80 -31.67
C THR A 194 -40.41 -25.99 -31.61
N PHE A 195 -39.47 -26.02 -30.66
CA PHE A 195 -38.60 -27.16 -30.41
C PHE A 195 -39.39 -28.44 -30.09
N GLU A 196 -40.40 -28.37 -29.22
CA GLU A 196 -41.25 -29.54 -28.89
C GLU A 196 -42.02 -30.05 -30.12
N GLU A 197 -42.47 -29.15 -31.00
CA GLU A 197 -43.13 -29.51 -32.26
C GLU A 197 -42.18 -30.26 -33.21
N TRP A 198 -40.93 -29.80 -33.34
CA TRP A 198 -39.90 -30.49 -34.12
C TRP A 198 -39.51 -31.84 -33.52
N MET A 199 -39.42 -31.94 -32.19
CA MET A 199 -39.17 -33.20 -31.46
C MET A 199 -40.31 -34.20 -31.64
N PHE A 200 -41.57 -33.75 -31.60
CA PHE A 200 -42.73 -34.61 -31.84
C PHE A 200 -42.76 -35.09 -33.30
N SER A 201 -42.38 -34.21 -34.23
CA SER A 201 -42.25 -34.51 -35.65
C SER A 201 -41.02 -35.35 -36.00
N SER A 202 -40.19 -35.73 -35.01
CA SER A 202 -38.95 -36.53 -35.19
C SER A 202 -37.89 -35.88 -36.11
N ASP A 203 -37.94 -34.56 -36.28
CA ASP A 203 -36.96 -33.76 -37.05
C ASP A 203 -35.89 -33.20 -36.08
N PHE A 204 -34.93 -34.06 -35.75
CA PHE A 204 -33.91 -33.81 -34.73
C PHE A 204 -32.85 -32.80 -35.16
N ASP A 205 -32.64 -32.62 -36.47
CA ASP A 205 -31.66 -31.67 -36.99
C ASP A 205 -32.16 -30.23 -36.88
N LYS A 206 -33.45 -29.99 -37.19
CA LYS A 206 -34.06 -28.67 -36.95
C LYS A 206 -34.22 -28.40 -35.46
N ALA A 207 -34.62 -29.40 -34.67
CA ALA A 207 -34.67 -29.28 -33.21
C ALA A 207 -33.31 -28.86 -32.63
N ASN A 208 -32.20 -29.41 -33.14
CA ASN A 208 -30.86 -29.02 -32.68
C ASN A 208 -30.50 -27.56 -33.03
N ARG A 209 -30.89 -27.07 -34.22
CA ARG A 209 -30.66 -25.66 -34.60
C ARG A 209 -31.44 -24.71 -33.70
N GLU A 210 -32.70 -25.04 -33.42
CA GLU A 210 -33.51 -24.28 -32.46
C GLU A 210 -32.89 -24.30 -31.07
N LEU A 211 -32.38 -25.45 -30.60
CA LEU A 211 -31.70 -25.56 -29.31
C LEU A 211 -30.47 -24.65 -29.20
N VAL A 212 -29.64 -24.57 -30.24
CA VAL A 212 -28.50 -23.63 -30.29
C VAL A 212 -28.96 -22.18 -30.20
N SER A 213 -30.05 -21.83 -30.91
CA SER A 213 -30.61 -20.47 -30.84
C SER A 213 -31.18 -20.14 -29.46
N ILE A 214 -31.87 -21.09 -28.81
CA ILE A 214 -32.36 -20.95 -27.43
C ILE A 214 -31.20 -20.68 -26.47
N LYS A 215 -30.09 -21.41 -26.60
CA LYS A 215 -28.88 -21.18 -25.77
C LYS A 215 -28.33 -19.78 -25.93
N ALA A 216 -28.27 -19.27 -27.16
CA ALA A 216 -27.77 -17.91 -27.43
C ALA A 216 -28.68 -16.85 -26.79
N VAL A 217 -30.00 -16.95 -26.97
CA VAL A 217 -30.97 -16.02 -26.38
C VAL A 217 -30.98 -16.11 -24.85
N MET A 218 -30.83 -17.31 -24.29
CA MET A 218 -30.70 -17.49 -22.84
C MET A 218 -29.44 -16.85 -22.27
N ALA A 219 -28.30 -16.94 -22.97
CA ALA A 219 -27.07 -16.30 -22.55
C ALA A 219 -27.18 -14.76 -22.58
N GLU A 220 -27.80 -14.20 -23.63
CA GLU A 220 -28.12 -12.76 -23.69
C GLU A 220 -29.02 -12.34 -22.51
N LEU A 221 -30.05 -13.14 -22.22
CA LEU A 221 -30.99 -12.86 -21.14
C LEU A 221 -30.31 -12.91 -19.75
N GLU A 222 -29.42 -13.87 -19.54
CA GLU A 222 -28.63 -14.00 -18.31
C GLU A 222 -27.70 -12.79 -18.12
N GLU A 223 -26.97 -12.39 -19.18
CA GLU A 223 -26.12 -11.20 -19.15
C GLU A 223 -26.94 -9.92 -18.84
N MET A 224 -28.15 -9.81 -19.41
CA MET A 224 -29.08 -8.73 -19.09
C MET A 224 -29.53 -8.76 -17.63
N ILE A 225 -29.90 -9.90 -17.08
CA ILE A 225 -30.39 -10.01 -15.69
C ILE A 225 -29.28 -9.68 -14.69
N GLU A 226 -28.02 -10.06 -14.98
CA GLU A 226 -26.90 -9.83 -14.07
C GLU A 226 -26.34 -8.40 -14.14
N ASN A 227 -26.09 -7.87 -15.35
CA ASN A 227 -25.34 -6.61 -15.51
C ASN A 227 -26.25 -5.38 -15.61
N MET A 228 -27.47 -5.52 -16.15
CA MET A 228 -28.35 -4.38 -16.40
C MET A 228 -28.84 -3.67 -15.12
N PRO A 229 -29.11 -4.35 -13.98
CA PRO A 229 -29.50 -3.66 -12.74
C PRO A 229 -28.46 -2.66 -12.26
N SER A 230 -27.17 -3.04 -12.23
CA SER A 230 -26.09 -2.14 -11.81
C SER A 230 -25.92 -0.95 -12.75
N LEU A 231 -26.04 -1.19 -14.07
CA LEU A 231 -25.92 -0.12 -15.06
C LEU A 231 -27.07 0.88 -14.99
N LEU A 232 -28.29 0.42 -14.65
CA LEU A 232 -29.44 1.29 -14.45
C LEU A 232 -29.33 2.11 -13.16
N GLU A 233 -28.83 1.52 -12.08
CA GLU A 233 -28.56 2.24 -10.83
C GLU A 233 -27.52 3.35 -11.04
N ASP A 234 -26.47 3.04 -11.78
CA ASP A 234 -25.43 4.01 -12.15
C ASP A 234 -25.98 5.14 -13.03
N ALA A 235 -26.72 4.79 -14.09
CA ALA A 235 -27.20 5.77 -15.07
C ALA A 235 -28.35 6.65 -14.56
N LYS A 236 -29.23 6.15 -13.69
CA LYS A 236 -30.38 6.92 -13.18
C LYS A 236 -30.20 7.48 -11.77
N GLY A 237 -29.37 6.86 -10.94
CA GLY A 237 -29.14 7.29 -9.58
C GLY A 237 -27.84 8.05 -9.44
N ILE A 238 -26.73 7.35 -9.57
CA ILE A 238 -25.42 7.84 -9.14
C ILE A 238 -24.92 8.98 -10.03
N ILE A 239 -24.94 8.82 -11.35
CA ILE A 239 -24.41 9.83 -12.28
C ILE A 239 -25.22 11.14 -12.23
N PRO A 240 -26.57 11.13 -12.28
CA PRO A 240 -27.36 12.36 -12.11
C PRO A 240 -27.13 13.05 -10.77
N ASN A 241 -27.08 12.30 -9.68
CA ASN A 241 -26.82 12.87 -8.35
C ASN A 241 -25.43 13.51 -8.29
N MET A 242 -24.40 12.86 -8.83
CA MET A 242 -23.06 13.42 -8.91
C MET A 242 -23.02 14.70 -9.77
N ALA A 243 -23.73 14.72 -10.89
CA ALA A 243 -23.84 15.89 -11.75
C ALA A 243 -24.56 17.06 -11.04
N GLU A 244 -25.61 16.78 -10.26
CA GLU A 244 -26.33 17.81 -9.49
C GLU A 244 -25.47 18.37 -8.36
N VAL A 245 -24.76 17.51 -7.62
CA VAL A 245 -23.80 17.95 -6.58
C VAL A 245 -22.71 18.82 -7.20
N LEU A 246 -22.09 18.36 -8.29
CA LEU A 246 -21.07 19.13 -9.02
C LEU A 246 -21.62 20.49 -9.49
N HIS A 247 -22.85 20.52 -10.01
CA HIS A 247 -23.47 21.76 -10.46
C HIS A 247 -23.72 22.73 -9.28
N LYS A 248 -24.16 22.21 -8.13
CA LYS A 248 -24.37 23.00 -6.91
C LYS A 248 -23.04 23.56 -6.39
N ASP A 249 -21.99 22.75 -6.32
CA ASP A 249 -20.67 23.16 -5.86
C ASP A 249 -20.05 24.19 -6.81
N TYR A 250 -20.24 24.01 -8.13
CA TYR A 250 -19.83 24.98 -9.13
C TYR A 250 -20.57 26.33 -8.98
N ILE A 251 -21.90 26.34 -8.80
CA ILE A 251 -22.66 27.58 -8.57
C ILE A 251 -22.20 28.24 -7.26
N HIS A 252 -22.00 27.45 -6.20
CA HIS A 252 -21.54 27.96 -4.91
C HIS A 252 -20.19 28.68 -5.05
N ASN A 253 -19.20 28.04 -5.67
CA ASN A 253 -17.87 28.62 -5.87
C ASN A 253 -17.89 29.79 -6.87
N ARG A 254 -18.74 29.74 -7.90
CA ARG A 254 -18.95 30.87 -8.84
C ARG A 254 -19.54 32.09 -8.13
N ASN A 255 -20.50 31.90 -7.23
CA ASN A 255 -21.10 32.98 -6.44
C ASN A 255 -20.10 33.60 -5.46
N ARG A 256 -19.11 32.82 -5.00
CA ARG A 256 -17.98 33.32 -4.19
C ARG A 256 -16.95 34.11 -5.01
N GLY A 257 -17.08 34.12 -6.34
CA GLY A 257 -16.18 34.84 -7.25
C GLY A 257 -15.03 33.99 -7.82
N VAL A 258 -14.96 32.70 -7.52
CA VAL A 258 -13.85 31.83 -7.99
C VAL A 258 -13.89 31.70 -9.52
N TYR A 259 -12.74 31.90 -10.17
CA TYR A 259 -12.62 31.77 -11.62
C TYR A 259 -12.64 30.31 -12.08
N LEU A 260 -13.84 29.81 -12.37
CA LEU A 260 -14.05 28.42 -12.82
C LEU A 260 -14.24 28.28 -14.33
N LYS A 261 -14.11 29.37 -15.09
CA LYS A 261 -14.38 29.37 -16.54
C LYS A 261 -13.45 28.45 -17.32
N HIS A 262 -12.23 28.19 -16.83
CA HIS A 262 -11.26 27.32 -17.48
C HIS A 262 -11.64 25.82 -17.41
N LEU A 263 -12.50 25.41 -16.48
CA LEU A 263 -12.93 24.01 -16.37
C LEU A 263 -14.03 23.63 -17.38
N ASN A 264 -14.67 24.60 -18.04
CA ASN A 264 -15.82 24.37 -18.94
C ASN A 264 -16.87 23.40 -18.36
N VAL A 265 -17.13 23.49 -17.05
CA VAL A 265 -18.00 22.53 -16.32
C VAL A 265 -19.41 22.49 -16.93
N GLU A 266 -19.94 23.63 -17.37
CA GLU A 266 -21.28 23.71 -17.99
C GLU A 266 -21.35 22.97 -19.34
N GLU A 267 -20.34 23.13 -20.20
CA GLU A 267 -20.29 22.44 -21.49
C GLU A 267 -20.10 20.92 -21.30
N ASN A 268 -19.20 20.55 -20.40
CA ASN A 268 -18.94 19.15 -20.07
C ASN A 268 -20.16 18.47 -19.43
N LEU A 269 -20.87 19.14 -18.52
CA LEU A 269 -22.11 18.63 -17.93
C LEU A 269 -23.21 18.45 -18.98
N ASN A 270 -23.31 19.36 -19.96
CA ASN A 270 -24.25 19.24 -21.06
C ASN A 270 -23.91 18.03 -21.95
N GLN A 271 -22.65 17.88 -22.37
CA GLN A 271 -22.19 16.72 -23.15
C GLN A 271 -22.40 15.41 -22.41
N MET A 272 -22.17 15.37 -21.09
CA MET A 272 -22.44 14.20 -20.25
C MET A 272 -23.93 13.90 -20.16
N THR A 273 -24.78 14.92 -20.04
CA THR A 273 -26.25 14.74 -20.01
C THR A 273 -26.76 14.17 -21.33
N GLU A 274 -26.22 14.62 -22.47
CA GLU A 274 -26.53 14.07 -23.79
C GLU A 274 -26.05 12.62 -23.93
N SER A 275 -24.80 12.35 -23.56
CA SER A 275 -24.21 11.01 -23.60
C SER A 275 -24.95 10.04 -22.66
N LEU A 276 -25.43 10.52 -21.52
CA LEU A 276 -26.26 9.75 -20.58
C LEU A 276 -27.63 9.45 -21.18
N ARG A 277 -28.27 10.39 -21.88
CA ARG A 277 -29.52 10.14 -22.60
C ARG A 277 -29.33 9.09 -23.69
N GLU A 278 -28.23 9.15 -24.42
CA GLU A 278 -27.90 8.14 -25.43
C GLU A 278 -27.64 6.76 -24.80
N SER A 279 -26.87 6.71 -23.71
CA SER A 279 -26.61 5.47 -22.95
C SER A 279 -27.90 4.87 -22.39
N LEU A 280 -28.82 5.71 -21.86
CA LEU A 280 -30.15 5.28 -21.43
C LEU A 280 -30.99 4.75 -22.60
N LYS A 281 -30.89 5.34 -23.78
CA LYS A 281 -31.57 4.83 -24.99
C LYS A 281 -30.99 3.47 -25.40
N GLN A 282 -29.68 3.28 -25.33
CA GLN A 282 -29.01 2.00 -25.62
C GLN A 282 -29.40 0.91 -24.61
N LEU A 283 -29.48 1.25 -23.31
CA LEU A 283 -29.97 0.36 -22.26
C LEU A 283 -31.44 -0.02 -22.49
N LYS A 284 -32.27 0.90 -22.97
CA LYS A 284 -33.67 0.60 -23.34
C LYS A 284 -33.76 -0.39 -24.51
N THR A 285 -32.82 -0.33 -25.46
CA THR A 285 -32.75 -1.25 -26.60
C THR A 285 -32.03 -2.58 -26.29
N GLY A 286 -31.48 -2.75 -25.08
CA GLY A 286 -30.82 -3.99 -24.64
C GLY A 286 -29.36 -4.14 -25.04
N SER A 287 -28.70 -3.08 -25.53
CA SER A 287 -27.27 -3.13 -25.82
C SER A 287 -26.46 -2.84 -24.55
N ILE A 288 -25.79 -3.85 -24.02
CA ILE A 288 -24.91 -3.74 -22.83
C ILE A 288 -23.46 -3.46 -23.24
N LEU A 289 -23.08 -3.86 -24.46
CA LEU A 289 -21.75 -3.64 -25.02
C LEU A 289 -21.47 -2.14 -25.19
N GLY A 290 -20.40 -1.67 -24.57
CA GLY A 290 -19.92 -0.28 -24.62
C GLY A 290 -20.54 0.65 -23.57
N VAL A 291 -21.77 0.40 -23.11
CA VAL A 291 -22.45 1.28 -22.14
C VAL A 291 -21.73 1.30 -20.78
N ARG A 292 -21.17 0.17 -20.35
CA ARG A 292 -20.41 0.12 -19.09
C ARG A 292 -19.19 1.05 -19.12
N GLU A 293 -18.43 1.00 -20.21
CA GLU A 293 -17.23 1.81 -20.39
C GLU A 293 -17.56 3.30 -20.49
N THR A 294 -18.65 3.65 -21.18
CA THR A 294 -19.10 5.06 -21.25
C THR A 294 -19.54 5.58 -19.88
N LEU A 295 -20.30 4.80 -19.11
CA LEU A 295 -20.73 5.18 -17.76
C LEU A 295 -19.55 5.29 -16.79
N ASP A 296 -18.59 4.38 -16.84
CA ASP A 296 -17.39 4.43 -16.00
C ASP A 296 -16.50 5.63 -16.38
N THR A 297 -16.35 5.93 -17.67
CA THR A 297 -15.66 7.14 -18.15
C THR A 297 -16.36 8.41 -17.67
N MET A 298 -17.69 8.45 -17.69
CA MET A 298 -18.45 9.59 -17.16
C MET A 298 -18.25 9.77 -15.66
N LYS A 299 -18.30 8.68 -14.88
CA LYS A 299 -18.04 8.73 -13.43
C LYS A 299 -16.63 9.26 -13.13
N ALA A 300 -15.63 8.80 -13.88
CA ALA A 300 -14.25 9.25 -13.71
C ALA A 300 -14.11 10.75 -13.99
N LYS A 301 -14.65 11.22 -15.12
CA LYS A 301 -14.63 12.65 -15.48
C LYS A 301 -15.40 13.52 -14.49
N LEU A 302 -16.55 13.06 -14.00
CA LEU A 302 -17.31 13.79 -12.96
C LEU A 302 -16.52 13.91 -11.66
N ARG A 303 -15.82 12.85 -11.23
CA ARG A 303 -14.95 12.91 -10.04
C ARG A 303 -13.78 13.87 -10.22
N GLU A 304 -13.14 13.84 -11.40
CA GLU A 304 -12.06 14.75 -11.73
C GLU A 304 -12.52 16.22 -11.69
N MET A 305 -13.70 16.51 -12.27
CA MET A 305 -14.28 17.85 -12.24
C MET A 305 -14.67 18.28 -10.83
N ASP A 306 -15.27 17.40 -10.03
CA ASP A 306 -15.61 17.66 -8.63
C ASP A 306 -14.36 17.98 -7.80
N GLN A 307 -13.30 17.19 -7.97
CA GLN A 307 -12.02 17.43 -7.30
C GLN A 307 -11.40 18.75 -7.73
N ALA A 308 -11.42 19.08 -9.03
CA ALA A 308 -10.88 20.34 -9.53
C ALA A 308 -11.66 21.56 -9.02
N VAL A 309 -13.00 21.49 -8.97
CA VAL A 309 -13.85 22.55 -8.40
C VAL A 309 -13.58 22.75 -6.90
N LYS A 310 -13.42 21.65 -6.15
CA LYS A 310 -13.07 21.70 -4.72
C LYS A 310 -11.69 22.29 -4.49
N GLN A 311 -10.69 21.85 -5.26
CA GLN A 311 -9.33 22.36 -5.17
C GLN A 311 -9.26 23.86 -5.47
N GLU A 312 -10.02 24.35 -6.46
CA GLU A 312 -10.12 25.79 -6.73
C GLU A 312 -10.82 26.55 -5.60
N GLY A 313 -11.84 25.96 -4.98
CA GLY A 313 -12.50 26.51 -3.78
C GLY A 313 -11.55 26.62 -2.58
N GLU A 314 -10.82 25.56 -2.28
CA GLU A 314 -9.81 25.53 -1.21
C GLU A 314 -8.65 26.49 -1.50
N SER A 315 -8.19 26.55 -2.75
CA SER A 315 -7.15 27.48 -3.17
C SER A 315 -7.60 28.92 -3.00
N PHE A 316 -8.87 29.23 -3.26
CA PHE A 316 -9.43 30.56 -3.04
C PHE A 316 -9.41 30.97 -1.55
N ASP A 317 -9.77 30.05 -0.65
CA ASP A 317 -9.68 30.29 0.80
C ASP A 317 -8.22 30.48 1.24
N ALA A 318 -7.32 29.65 0.71
CA ALA A 318 -5.89 29.76 0.98
C ALA A 318 -5.29 31.10 0.50
N ILE A 319 -5.75 31.66 -0.63
CA ILE A 319 -5.30 32.99 -1.12
C ILE A 319 -5.54 34.06 -0.06
N GLN A 320 -6.69 34.04 0.63
CA GLN A 320 -7.01 35.09 1.59
C GLN A 320 -6.09 35.06 2.82
N GLU A 321 -5.70 33.88 3.29
CA GLU A 321 -4.75 33.71 4.39
C GLU A 321 -3.31 34.00 3.93
N LEU A 322 -2.88 33.40 2.82
CA LEU A 322 -1.54 33.60 2.24
C LEU A 322 -1.30 35.06 1.86
N SER A 323 -2.32 35.77 1.39
CA SER A 323 -2.23 37.20 1.08
C SER A 323 -1.88 38.03 2.32
N LYS A 324 -2.56 37.77 3.45
CA LYS A 324 -2.28 38.46 4.73
C LYS A 324 -0.87 38.14 5.24
N GLU A 325 -0.49 36.86 5.19
CA GLU A 325 0.86 36.43 5.58
C GLU A 325 1.93 37.08 4.70
N SER A 326 1.72 37.12 3.39
CA SER A 326 2.64 37.73 2.43
C SER A 326 2.84 39.22 2.69
N THR A 327 1.75 39.96 2.97
CA THR A 327 1.85 41.38 3.34
C THR A 327 2.61 41.58 4.65
N ALA A 328 2.40 40.73 5.66
CA ALA A 328 3.10 40.83 6.93
C ALA A 328 4.59 40.50 6.79
N LEU A 329 4.94 39.51 5.96
CA LEU A 329 6.33 39.14 5.67
C LEU A 329 7.06 40.25 4.90
N ALA A 330 6.40 40.88 3.92
CA ALA A 330 6.96 42.04 3.23
C ALA A 330 7.19 43.22 4.18
N ASP A 331 6.20 43.57 5.01
CA ASP A 331 6.35 44.63 6.02
C ASP A 331 7.50 44.36 7.00
N GLU A 332 7.75 43.10 7.35
CA GLU A 332 8.88 42.70 8.19
C GLU A 332 10.21 42.85 7.44
N ALA A 333 10.26 42.41 6.17
CA ALA A 333 11.43 42.53 5.32
C ALA A 333 11.82 44.00 5.10
N ASP A 334 10.85 44.89 4.88
CA ASP A 334 11.07 46.33 4.69
C ASP A 334 11.64 46.99 5.95
N LYS A 335 11.08 46.66 7.12
CA LYS A 335 11.59 47.14 8.41
C LYS A 335 13.02 46.67 8.66
N ASN A 336 13.32 45.40 8.37
CA ASN A 336 14.67 44.87 8.51
C ASN A 336 15.63 45.51 7.51
N ALA A 337 15.23 45.69 6.25
CA ALA A 337 16.03 46.36 5.24
C ALA A 337 16.33 47.83 5.61
N ALA A 338 15.34 48.56 6.11
CA ALA A 338 15.52 49.94 6.60
C ALA A 338 16.49 50.01 7.78
N TYR A 339 16.33 49.10 8.76
CA TYR A 339 17.24 49.01 9.90
C TYR A 339 18.67 48.70 9.45
N VAL A 340 18.85 47.72 8.56
CA VAL A 340 20.16 47.35 8.06
C VAL A 340 20.79 48.50 7.26
N LYS A 341 20.03 49.22 6.43
CA LYS A 341 20.54 50.42 5.73
C LYS A 341 21.04 51.49 6.71
N GLU A 342 20.28 51.77 7.77
CA GLU A 342 20.69 52.75 8.78
C GLU A 342 21.92 52.28 9.59
N ALA A 343 21.92 51.02 10.03
CA ALA A 343 23.03 50.43 10.78
C ALA A 343 24.30 50.33 9.93
N PHE A 344 24.15 50.00 8.65
CA PHE A 344 25.23 49.97 7.67
C PHE A 344 25.75 51.37 7.39
N ALA A 345 24.91 52.38 7.18
CA ALA A 345 25.36 53.77 6.99
C ALA A 345 26.19 54.30 8.17
N LYS A 346 25.83 53.91 9.40
CA LYS A 346 26.57 54.28 10.63
C LYS A 346 27.90 53.52 10.79
N SER A 347 27.99 52.29 10.29
CA SER A 347 29.10 51.36 10.56
C SER A 347 30.04 51.16 9.36
N SER A 348 29.58 51.43 8.14
CA SER A 348 30.28 51.16 6.87
C SER A 348 31.60 51.93 6.78
N SER A 349 31.60 53.21 7.17
CA SER A 349 32.80 54.03 7.18
C SER A 349 33.85 53.54 8.18
N ARG A 350 33.45 52.81 9.23
CA ARG A 350 34.32 52.42 10.35
C ARG A 350 34.97 51.05 10.19
N PHE A 351 34.26 50.09 9.58
CA PHE A 351 34.71 48.69 9.49
C PHE A 351 35.12 48.25 8.08
N GLY A 352 34.95 49.09 7.05
CA GLY A 352 35.41 48.78 5.69
C GLY A 352 34.70 47.57 5.06
N PHE A 353 33.37 47.58 5.05
CA PHE A 353 32.54 46.45 4.62
C PHE A 353 32.26 46.41 3.10
N ALA A 354 33.28 46.47 2.25
CA ALA A 354 33.09 46.51 0.79
C ALA A 354 32.27 45.30 0.26
N ASP A 355 32.54 44.09 0.76
CA ASP A 355 31.82 42.86 0.37
C ASP A 355 30.35 42.80 0.84
N LEU A 356 30.00 43.52 1.91
CA LEU A 356 28.62 43.58 2.40
C LEU A 356 27.83 44.71 1.73
N GLU A 357 28.51 45.74 1.20
CA GLU A 357 27.88 46.84 0.48
C GLU A 357 27.26 46.36 -0.84
N GLU A 358 28.00 45.56 -1.61
CA GLU A 358 27.51 44.95 -2.85
C GLU A 358 26.33 44.00 -2.58
N LYS A 359 26.45 43.15 -1.56
CA LYS A 359 25.37 42.24 -1.14
C LYS A 359 24.14 42.99 -0.62
N LEU A 360 24.33 44.08 0.11
CA LEU A 360 23.21 44.90 0.58
C LEU A 360 22.50 45.55 -0.61
N ALA A 361 23.25 46.08 -1.59
CA ALA A 361 22.70 46.70 -2.79
C ALA A 361 21.92 45.67 -3.64
N GLU A 362 22.47 44.48 -3.83
CA GLU A 362 21.81 43.38 -4.55
C GLU A 362 20.51 42.94 -3.85
N GLN A 363 20.56 42.73 -2.53
CA GLN A 363 19.38 42.30 -1.76
C GLN A 363 18.31 43.40 -1.66
N THR A 364 18.70 44.68 -1.64
CA THR A 364 17.73 45.78 -1.66
C THR A 364 17.11 46.01 -3.03
N ALA A 365 17.85 45.78 -4.12
CA ALA A 365 17.28 45.75 -5.45
C ALA A 365 16.30 44.57 -5.62
N HIS A 366 16.65 43.40 -5.08
CA HIS A 366 15.79 42.22 -5.11
C HIS A 366 14.50 42.43 -4.29
N LEU A 367 14.59 43.07 -3.13
CA LEU A 367 13.42 43.44 -2.33
C LEU A 367 12.51 44.44 -3.05
N GLN A 368 13.07 45.44 -3.76
CA GLN A 368 12.27 46.37 -4.57
C GLN A 368 11.56 45.67 -5.76
N GLU A 369 12.21 44.67 -6.36
CA GLU A 369 11.58 43.86 -7.41
C GLU A 369 10.41 43.02 -6.84
N LEU A 370 10.57 42.48 -5.62
CA LEU A 370 9.54 41.73 -4.91
C LEU A 370 8.37 42.63 -4.48
N GLU A 371 8.66 43.82 -3.93
CA GLU A 371 7.66 44.85 -3.61
C GLU A 371 6.86 45.28 -4.84
N ALA A 372 7.48 45.35 -6.03
CA ALA A 372 6.81 45.68 -7.27
C ALA A 372 5.93 44.53 -7.82
N LYS A 373 6.32 43.27 -7.58
CA LYS A 373 5.54 42.08 -7.99
C LYS A 373 4.33 41.83 -7.07
N MET A 374 4.45 42.12 -5.79
CA MET A 374 3.38 41.96 -4.79
C MET A 374 2.04 42.59 -5.22
N PRO A 375 1.93 43.89 -5.59
CA PRO A 375 0.66 44.50 -5.97
C PRO A 375 0.10 43.90 -7.26
N VAL A 376 0.95 43.47 -8.21
CA VAL A 376 0.50 42.82 -9.45
C VAL A 376 -0.16 41.47 -9.14
N VAL A 377 0.43 40.69 -8.25
CA VAL A 377 -0.16 39.42 -7.79
C VAL A 377 -1.44 39.69 -6.99
N MET A 378 -1.46 40.69 -6.12
CA MET A 378 -2.67 41.05 -5.35
C MET A 378 -3.80 41.61 -6.22
N ASP A 379 -3.49 42.33 -7.30
CA ASP A 379 -4.49 42.79 -8.26
C ASP A 379 -5.02 41.64 -9.11
N SER A 380 -4.20 40.62 -9.39
CA SER A 380 -4.66 39.39 -10.04
C SER A 380 -5.65 38.60 -9.17
N VAL A 381 -5.50 38.64 -7.84
CA VAL A 381 -6.47 38.11 -6.86
C VAL A 381 -7.80 38.87 -6.94
N ARG A 382 -7.74 40.21 -7.04
CA ARG A 382 -8.93 41.08 -7.04
C ARG A 382 -9.71 41.04 -8.35
N ASN A 383 -9.03 40.81 -9.47
CA ASN A 383 -9.66 40.84 -10.78
C ASN A 383 -10.40 39.53 -11.14
N TYR A 384 -10.24 38.45 -10.35
CA TYR A 384 -10.92 37.16 -10.56
C TYR A 384 -10.78 36.62 -12.00
N GLN A 385 -9.65 36.88 -12.66
CA GLN A 385 -9.41 36.50 -14.06
C GLN A 385 -8.51 35.28 -14.23
N VAL A 386 -7.82 34.87 -13.16
CA VAL A 386 -6.81 33.81 -13.17
C VAL A 386 -7.26 32.67 -12.23
N PRO A 387 -6.97 31.40 -12.55
CA PRO A 387 -7.23 30.27 -11.65
C PRO A 387 -6.60 30.49 -10.27
N ALA A 388 -7.34 30.20 -9.21
CA ALA A 388 -6.90 30.43 -7.84
C ALA A 388 -5.66 29.59 -7.52
N SER A 389 -5.58 28.36 -8.03
CA SER A 389 -4.42 27.47 -7.89
C SER A 389 -3.10 28.09 -8.39
N THR A 390 -3.13 28.78 -9.53
CA THR A 390 -1.94 29.43 -10.10
C THR A 390 -1.50 30.64 -9.27
N VAL A 391 -2.48 31.38 -8.75
CA VAL A 391 -2.24 32.53 -7.88
C VAL A 391 -1.65 32.08 -6.53
N VAL A 392 -2.15 30.98 -5.95
CA VAL A 392 -1.54 30.36 -4.76
C VAL A 392 -0.10 29.96 -5.01
N GLY A 393 0.20 29.34 -6.15
CA GLY A 393 1.57 28.99 -6.52
C GLY A 393 2.48 30.22 -6.59
N SER A 394 2.02 31.27 -7.25
CA SER A 394 2.76 32.54 -7.38
C SER A 394 2.96 33.22 -6.02
N LEU A 395 1.96 33.20 -5.13
CA LEU A 395 2.06 33.75 -3.77
C LEU A 395 3.03 32.97 -2.89
N LYS A 396 3.05 31.62 -3.01
CA LYS A 396 4.00 30.79 -2.27
C LYS A 396 5.43 31.04 -2.71
N GLU A 397 5.66 31.12 -4.03
CA GLU A 397 6.99 31.42 -4.57
C GLU A 397 7.45 32.83 -4.14
N LEU A 398 6.55 33.80 -4.15
CA LEU A 398 6.82 35.15 -3.64
C LEU A 398 7.18 35.13 -2.14
N ASN A 399 6.44 34.38 -1.32
CA ASN A 399 6.73 34.24 0.12
C ASN A 399 8.09 33.59 0.36
N GLU A 400 8.44 32.54 -0.38
CA GLU A 400 9.76 31.90 -0.28
C GLU A 400 10.89 32.87 -0.63
N GLN A 401 10.72 33.67 -1.68
CA GLN A 401 11.69 34.71 -2.07
C GLN A 401 11.80 35.82 -1.00
N ILE A 402 10.69 36.29 -0.45
CA ILE A 402 10.68 37.28 0.65
C ILE A 402 11.35 36.72 1.90
N ILE A 403 11.09 35.46 2.27
CA ILE A 403 11.72 34.81 3.42
C ILE A 403 13.23 34.71 3.21
N ALA A 404 13.67 34.25 2.04
CA ALA A 404 15.10 34.17 1.70
C ALA A 404 15.79 35.54 1.82
N CYS A 405 15.18 36.58 1.24
CA CYS A 405 15.69 37.95 1.33
C CYS A 405 15.73 38.46 2.77
N ASN A 406 14.67 38.21 3.56
CA ASN A 406 14.62 38.59 4.98
C ASN A 406 15.67 37.84 5.81
N THR A 407 15.97 36.57 5.52
CA THR A 407 17.05 35.83 6.19
C THR A 407 18.42 36.42 5.89
N GLU A 408 18.68 36.85 4.66
CA GLU A 408 19.93 37.53 4.31
C GLU A 408 20.04 38.90 5.00
N PHE A 409 18.96 39.69 5.06
CA PHE A 409 18.96 40.92 5.86
C PHE A 409 19.25 40.66 7.34
N LYS A 410 18.68 39.59 7.94
CA LYS A 410 18.99 39.19 9.33
C LYS A 410 20.47 38.76 9.49
N ASN A 411 21.05 38.08 8.50
CA ASN A 411 22.47 37.71 8.50
C ASN A 411 23.38 38.94 8.43
N ILE A 412 23.04 39.92 7.59
CA ILE A 412 23.78 41.19 7.52
C ILE A 412 23.63 41.95 8.85
N ARG A 413 22.40 42.02 9.38
CA ARG A 413 22.11 42.69 10.67
C ARG A 413 22.95 42.12 11.81
N THR A 414 22.95 40.80 11.97
CA THR A 414 23.71 40.12 13.03
C THR A 414 25.22 40.34 12.90
N ARG A 415 25.77 40.41 11.68
CA ARG A 415 27.18 40.75 11.46
C ARG A 415 27.51 42.19 11.86
N ILE A 416 26.65 43.15 11.53
CA ILE A 416 26.84 44.56 11.91
C ILE A 416 26.73 44.72 13.44
N GLU A 417 25.73 44.09 14.06
CA GLU A 417 25.54 44.10 15.51
C GLU A 417 26.72 43.44 16.24
N ALA A 418 27.23 42.31 15.74
CA ALA A 418 28.39 41.64 16.31
C ALA A 418 29.65 42.52 16.26
N ALA A 419 29.95 43.13 15.10
CA ALA A 419 31.11 44.02 14.96
C ALA A 419 31.01 45.26 15.85
N SER A 420 29.82 45.87 15.92
CA SER A 420 29.56 47.05 16.76
C SER A 420 29.65 46.72 18.25
N GLY A 421 29.09 45.57 18.66
CA GLY A 421 29.13 45.10 20.04
C GLY A 421 30.54 44.73 20.48
N ASP A 422 31.33 44.13 19.60
CA ASP A 422 32.73 43.79 19.86
C ASP A 422 33.61 45.06 20.02
N GLU A 423 33.37 46.10 19.22
CA GLU A 423 34.03 47.40 19.40
C GLU A 423 33.69 48.02 20.77
N GLU A 424 32.40 48.03 21.14
CA GLU A 424 31.97 48.57 22.44
C GLU A 424 32.59 47.77 23.61
N ARG A 425 32.69 46.45 23.46
CA ARG A 425 33.35 45.57 24.43
C ARG A 425 34.85 45.91 24.55
N CYS A 426 35.55 46.07 23.43
CA CYS A 426 36.96 46.45 23.43
C CYS A 426 37.18 47.80 24.11
N LYS A 427 36.35 48.80 23.81
CA LYS A 427 36.39 50.11 24.45
C LYS A 427 36.22 50.03 25.96
N LYS A 428 35.23 49.27 26.44
CA LYS A 428 35.02 49.03 27.88
C LYS A 428 36.22 48.36 28.53
N GLN A 429 36.86 47.41 27.84
CA GLN A 429 38.01 46.69 28.38
C GLN A 429 39.29 47.54 28.37
N LEU A 430 39.51 48.38 27.36
CA LEU A 430 40.60 49.34 27.31
C LEU A 430 40.54 50.33 28.47
N VAL A 431 39.35 50.88 28.75
CA VAL A 431 39.14 51.76 29.91
C VAL A 431 39.48 51.05 31.22
N LYS A 432 39.10 49.77 31.38
CA LYS A 432 39.48 48.98 32.56
C LYS A 432 41.00 48.81 32.66
N LEU A 433 41.69 48.51 31.55
CA LEU A 433 43.15 48.39 31.52
C LEU A 433 43.84 49.70 31.93
N GLN A 434 43.36 50.84 31.44
CA GLN A 434 43.86 52.17 31.84
C GLN A 434 43.66 52.43 33.33
N ILE A 435 42.51 52.05 33.90
CA ILE A 435 42.25 52.17 35.36
C ILE A 435 43.23 51.31 36.15
N VAL A 436 43.43 50.04 35.76
CA VAL A 436 44.37 49.12 36.44
C VAL A 436 45.80 49.64 36.37
N MET A 437 46.22 50.17 35.22
CA MET A 437 47.54 50.82 35.06
C MET A 437 47.71 52.02 35.98
N ASN A 438 46.72 52.91 36.03
CA ASN A 438 46.74 54.06 36.95
C ASN A 438 46.80 53.62 38.42
N GLN A 439 46.05 52.58 38.81
CA GLN A 439 46.11 52.02 40.15
C GLN A 439 47.49 51.48 40.50
N MET A 440 48.16 50.78 39.58
CA MET A 440 49.54 50.31 39.78
C MET A 440 50.51 51.47 39.98
N GLN A 441 50.43 52.51 39.13
CA GLN A 441 51.29 53.70 39.25
C GLN A 441 51.08 54.41 40.59
N VAL A 442 49.83 54.57 41.04
CA VAL A 442 49.51 55.18 42.33
C VAL A 442 50.03 54.35 43.49
N LYS A 443 49.84 53.02 43.45
CA LYS A 443 50.38 52.11 44.49
C LYS A 443 51.89 52.26 44.60
N ILE A 444 52.62 52.19 43.48
CA ILE A 444 54.08 52.33 43.46
C ILE A 444 54.54 53.67 44.05
N ARG A 445 53.91 54.79 43.66
CA ARG A 445 54.26 56.13 44.18
C ARG A 445 53.98 56.27 45.67
N LYS A 446 52.91 55.65 46.17
CA LYS A 446 52.51 55.71 47.59
C LYS A 446 53.55 55.08 48.51
N TYR A 447 54.10 53.93 48.15
CA TYR A 447 55.04 53.17 48.99
C TYR A 447 56.52 53.59 48.80
N LYS A 448 56.79 54.65 48.01
CA LYS A 448 58.12 55.29 47.85
C LYS A 448 59.27 54.27 47.75
N LEU A 449 59.11 53.28 46.88
CA LEU A 449 60.10 52.22 46.66
C LEU A 449 61.46 52.84 46.30
N PRO A 450 62.52 52.66 47.12
CA PRO A 450 63.80 53.34 46.93
C PRO A 450 64.52 52.97 45.63
N ASN A 451 64.32 51.73 45.16
CA ASN A 451 64.93 51.22 43.95
C ASN A 451 64.00 50.17 43.31
N ILE A 452 63.24 50.58 42.30
CA ILE A 452 62.45 49.66 41.49
C ILE A 452 63.43 49.00 40.52
N SER A 453 63.43 47.68 40.43
CA SER A 453 64.29 46.97 39.46
C SER A 453 63.99 47.45 38.03
N GLU A 454 65.04 47.67 37.24
CA GLU A 454 64.97 48.18 35.85
C GLU A 454 63.99 47.36 34.98
N ALA A 455 63.88 46.06 35.26
CA ALA A 455 62.92 45.15 34.61
C ALA A 455 61.45 45.58 34.80
N TYR A 456 61.09 46.17 35.95
CA TYR A 456 59.72 46.63 36.21
C TYR A 456 59.40 47.95 35.51
N GLU A 457 60.38 48.85 35.37
CA GLU A 457 60.19 50.06 34.53
C GLU A 457 59.98 49.67 33.07
N ASP A 458 60.72 48.68 32.59
CA ASP A 458 60.53 48.13 31.25
C ASP A 458 59.19 47.42 31.08
N ASP A 459 58.72 46.68 32.08
CA ASP A 459 57.38 46.09 32.07
C ASP A 459 56.28 47.17 32.06
N MET A 460 56.43 48.23 32.85
CA MET A 460 55.47 49.34 32.88
C MET A 460 55.47 50.13 31.57
N ARG A 461 56.64 50.35 30.95
CA ARG A 461 56.76 50.95 29.61
C ARG A 461 56.05 50.08 28.57
N ARG A 462 56.32 48.77 28.56
CA ARG A 462 55.66 47.83 27.64
C ARG A 462 54.15 47.80 27.82
N ALA A 463 53.65 47.81 29.06
CA ALA A 463 52.22 47.87 29.32
C ALA A 463 51.58 49.18 28.81
N ASN A 464 52.28 50.30 28.93
CA ASN A 464 51.83 51.58 28.39
C ASN A 464 51.85 51.58 26.85
N ASP A 465 52.87 50.98 26.24
CA ASP A 465 52.95 50.80 24.79
C ASP A 465 51.80 49.94 24.26
N TYR A 466 51.41 48.88 24.99
CA TYR A 466 50.23 48.08 24.63
C TYR A 466 48.94 48.90 24.67
N ILE A 467 48.76 49.77 25.67
CA ILE A 467 47.58 50.65 25.74
C ILE A 467 47.60 51.65 24.58
N HIS A 468 48.73 52.29 24.29
CA HIS A 468 48.83 53.23 23.16
C HIS A 468 48.61 52.54 21.81
N ARG A 469 49.11 51.31 21.64
CA ARG A 469 48.85 50.50 20.43
C ARG A 469 47.36 50.18 20.30
N LEU A 470 46.69 49.80 21.38
CA LEU A 470 45.25 49.55 21.37
C LEU A 470 44.43 50.81 21.05
N ASP A 471 44.85 51.96 21.58
CA ASP A 471 44.21 53.25 21.31
C ASP A 471 44.35 53.64 19.84
N ASN A 472 45.57 53.53 19.29
CA ASN A 472 45.83 53.77 17.87
C ASN A 472 45.04 52.80 16.97
N LEU A 473 45.05 51.51 17.29
CA LEU A 473 44.29 50.50 16.55
C LEU A 473 42.78 50.78 16.60
N MET A 474 42.25 51.36 17.69
CA MET A 474 40.84 51.76 17.79
C MET A 474 40.49 53.03 17.00
N GLU A 475 41.46 53.91 16.76
CA GLU A 475 41.30 55.11 15.93
C GLU A 475 41.49 54.84 14.43
N GLU A 476 42.10 53.71 14.05
CA GLU A 476 42.27 53.32 12.66
C GLU A 476 40.95 53.08 11.93
N VAL A 477 40.86 53.63 10.71
CA VAL A 477 39.75 53.44 9.78
C VAL A 477 40.31 52.90 8.46
N PRO A 478 39.97 51.67 8.04
CA PRO A 478 39.02 50.73 8.64
C PRO A 478 39.59 49.95 9.85
N LEU A 479 38.73 49.69 10.84
CA LEU A 479 39.08 48.96 12.06
C LEU A 479 39.25 47.46 11.80
N ASN A 480 40.45 46.92 12.04
CA ASN A 480 40.68 45.47 12.00
C ASN A 480 40.35 44.81 13.34
N MET A 481 39.12 44.30 13.46
CA MET A 481 38.62 43.67 14.69
C MET A 481 39.44 42.45 15.14
N GLN A 482 40.00 41.67 14.21
CA GLN A 482 40.80 40.49 14.55
C GLN A 482 42.13 40.90 15.20
N LEU A 483 42.81 41.87 14.62
CA LEU A 483 44.06 42.41 15.15
C LEU A 483 43.84 43.10 16.51
N LEU A 484 42.74 43.85 16.64
CA LEU A 484 42.36 44.52 17.88
C LEU A 484 42.11 43.51 19.00
N ASN A 485 41.29 42.47 18.74
CA ASN A 485 40.98 41.43 19.73
C ASN A 485 42.23 40.64 20.17
N GLY A 486 43.11 40.30 19.21
CA GLY A 486 44.38 39.61 19.53
C GLY A 486 45.28 40.47 20.41
N THR A 487 45.49 41.73 20.02
CA THR A 487 46.30 42.68 20.80
C THR A 487 45.70 42.94 22.18
N LEU A 488 44.37 43.00 22.29
CA LEU A 488 43.68 43.20 23.56
C LEU A 488 43.89 42.01 24.50
N GLN A 489 43.83 40.78 23.98
CA GLN A 489 44.06 39.59 24.79
C GLN A 489 45.51 39.52 25.29
N GLU A 490 46.48 39.85 24.45
CA GLU A 490 47.90 39.94 24.85
C GLU A 490 48.11 41.01 25.94
N ALA A 491 47.52 42.21 25.74
CA ALA A 491 47.60 43.30 26.71
C ALA A 491 46.94 42.94 28.05
N LEU A 492 45.81 42.23 28.02
CA LEU A 492 45.13 41.76 29.23
C LEU A 492 46.01 40.80 30.03
N ASP A 493 46.52 39.76 29.38
CA ASP A 493 47.36 38.76 30.03
C ASP A 493 48.62 39.41 30.63
N PHE A 494 49.24 40.34 29.90
CA PHE A 494 50.43 41.04 30.36
C PHE A 494 50.14 41.98 31.54
N ILE A 495 49.13 42.85 31.44
CA ILE A 495 48.80 43.84 32.47
C ILE A 495 48.31 43.16 33.76
N TYR A 496 47.53 42.07 33.68
CA TYR A 496 47.10 41.35 34.88
C TYR A 496 48.25 40.61 35.57
N LYS A 497 49.20 40.02 34.82
CA LYS A 497 50.43 39.45 35.39
C LYS A 497 51.27 40.52 36.06
N LEU A 498 51.42 41.68 35.43
CA LEU A 498 52.13 42.82 36.01
C LEU A 498 51.44 43.33 37.28
N TYR A 499 50.11 43.43 37.29
CA TYR A 499 49.32 43.81 38.47
C TYR A 499 49.55 42.88 39.66
N ASN A 500 49.53 41.57 39.43
CA ASN A 500 49.81 40.60 40.48
C ASN A 500 51.26 40.70 40.99
N ASN A 501 52.22 40.88 40.08
CA ASN A 501 53.62 41.08 40.45
C ASN A 501 53.82 42.36 41.28
N VAL A 502 53.20 43.47 40.88
CA VAL A 502 53.27 44.75 41.62
C VAL A 502 52.62 44.61 43.00
N ASN A 503 51.46 43.96 43.12
CA ASN A 503 50.85 43.71 44.43
C ASN A 503 51.71 42.82 45.32
N ASN A 504 52.34 41.79 44.76
CA ASN A 504 53.25 40.92 45.52
C ASN A 504 54.48 41.70 46.01
N VAL A 505 55.07 42.56 45.18
CA VAL A 505 56.20 43.42 45.57
C VAL A 505 55.77 44.42 46.65
N VAL A 506 54.65 45.11 46.46
CA VAL A 506 54.12 46.07 47.46
C VAL A 506 53.80 45.35 48.78
N GLY A 507 53.19 44.17 48.72
CA GLY A 507 52.94 43.34 49.90
C GLY A 507 54.23 42.94 50.61
N THR A 508 55.25 42.51 49.86
CA THR A 508 56.58 42.17 50.40
C THR A 508 57.21 43.39 51.07
N VAL A 509 57.15 44.56 50.45
CA VAL A 509 57.69 45.82 50.99
C VAL A 509 57.00 46.21 52.30
N MET A 510 55.66 46.19 52.33
CA MET A 510 54.90 46.44 53.56
C MET A 510 55.27 45.46 54.67
N MET A 511 55.47 44.18 54.34
CA MET A 511 55.90 43.17 55.30
C MET A 511 57.31 43.48 55.82
N VAL A 512 58.26 43.85 54.96
CA VAL A 512 59.63 44.21 55.37
C VAL A 512 59.61 45.42 56.30
N GLU A 513 58.90 46.49 55.95
CA GLU A 513 58.80 47.71 56.77
C GLU A 513 58.22 47.38 58.15
N ASN A 514 57.09 46.68 58.22
CA ASN A 514 56.47 46.32 59.50
C ASN A 514 57.37 45.40 60.35
N THR A 515 58.11 44.50 59.69
CA THR A 515 59.08 43.59 60.33
C THR A 515 60.27 44.37 60.89
N ILE A 516 60.81 45.34 60.16
CA ILE A 516 61.90 46.21 60.63
C ILE A 516 61.41 47.12 61.77
N VAL A 517 60.23 47.74 61.66
CA VAL A 517 59.65 48.57 62.73
C VAL A 517 59.47 47.76 64.02
N PHE A 518 58.98 46.53 63.92
CA PHE A 518 58.89 45.63 65.07
C PHE A 518 60.27 45.28 65.64
N GLY A 519 61.23 44.93 64.77
CA GLY A 519 62.60 44.61 65.15
C GLY A 519 63.35 45.77 65.85
N ASN A 520 63.04 47.02 65.48
CA ASN A 520 63.67 48.22 66.04
C ASN A 520 63.52 48.34 67.56
N ARG A 521 62.47 47.76 68.15
CA ARG A 521 62.28 47.71 69.61
C ARG A 521 63.42 46.99 70.35
N TYR A 522 64.07 46.03 69.70
CA TYR A 522 65.05 45.14 70.31
C TYR A 522 66.50 45.46 69.94
N ARG A 523 66.74 46.45 69.06
CA ARG A 523 68.07 46.88 68.59
C ARG A 523 69.02 47.24 69.74
N SER A 524 68.52 47.94 70.76
CA SER A 524 69.34 48.35 71.91
C SER A 524 69.69 47.22 72.86
N THR A 525 68.95 46.09 72.80
CA THR A 525 69.09 44.98 73.75
C THR A 525 70.01 43.89 73.22
N TYR A 526 70.06 43.69 71.91
CA TYR A 526 70.86 42.63 71.27
C TYR A 526 71.63 43.16 70.07
N ALA A 527 72.97 43.16 70.15
CA ALA A 527 73.84 43.67 69.09
C ALA A 527 73.75 42.85 67.77
N ASP A 528 73.56 41.53 67.88
CA ASP A 528 73.42 40.65 66.71
C ASP A 528 72.18 41.01 65.86
N ILE A 529 71.12 41.49 66.52
CA ILE A 529 69.87 41.91 65.87
C ILE A 529 70.05 43.22 65.14
N ASP A 530 70.79 44.17 65.74
CA ASP A 530 71.08 45.45 65.10
C ASP A 530 71.90 45.26 63.81
N SER A 531 72.88 44.35 63.81
CA SER A 531 73.67 44.01 62.62
C SER A 531 72.81 43.37 61.50
N GLU A 532 71.93 42.42 61.85
CA GLU A 532 71.08 41.71 60.88
C GLU A 532 69.95 42.60 60.32
N LEU A 533 69.34 43.45 61.15
CA LEU A 533 68.36 44.44 60.70
C LEU A 533 69.02 45.52 59.83
N THR A 534 70.23 45.96 60.16
CA THR A 534 70.98 46.89 59.32
C THR A 534 71.34 46.26 57.97
N ARG A 535 71.65 44.96 57.94
CA ARG A 535 71.82 44.20 56.68
C ARG A 535 70.53 44.15 55.88
N SER A 536 69.40 43.88 56.53
CA SER A 536 68.07 43.90 55.90
C SER A 536 67.70 45.28 55.35
N GLU A 537 68.01 46.36 56.07
CA GLU A 537 67.77 47.74 55.61
C GLU A 537 68.62 48.09 54.38
N LEU A 538 69.86 47.60 54.34
CA LEU A 538 70.73 47.78 53.19
C LEU A 538 70.22 47.01 51.96
N SER A 539 69.79 45.74 52.13
CA SER A 539 69.14 44.97 51.06
C SER A 539 67.83 45.62 50.59
N PHE A 540 67.03 46.19 51.51
CA PHE A 540 65.82 46.92 51.17
C PHE A 540 66.11 48.18 50.36
N ARG A 541 67.16 48.92 50.70
CA ARG A 541 67.63 50.10 49.93
C ARG A 541 68.18 49.73 48.56
N ASN A 542 68.81 48.56 48.43
CA ASN A 542 69.33 48.07 47.16
C ASN A 542 68.25 47.52 46.21
N GLY A 543 67.00 47.33 46.70
CA GLY A 543 65.88 46.82 45.90
C GLY A 543 65.68 45.30 45.98
N GLU A 544 66.45 44.60 46.83
CA GLU A 544 66.35 43.16 47.05
C GLU A 544 65.30 42.84 48.13
N TYR A 545 64.04 43.18 47.85
CA TYR A 545 62.95 43.12 48.83
C TYR A 545 62.69 41.72 49.41
N THR A 546 62.85 40.67 48.61
CA THR A 546 62.68 39.28 49.07
C THR A 546 63.78 38.85 50.03
N GLN A 547 65.04 39.20 49.74
CA GLN A 547 66.18 38.90 50.62
C GLN A 547 66.13 39.73 51.90
N ALA A 548 65.73 41.01 51.79
CA ALA A 548 65.48 41.86 52.95
C ALA A 548 64.41 41.23 53.86
N LEU A 549 63.31 40.76 53.28
CA LEU A 549 62.24 40.10 54.03
C LEU A 549 62.76 38.84 54.73
N THR A 550 63.43 37.92 54.02
CA THR A 550 63.96 36.69 54.62
C THR A 550 64.92 36.98 55.77
N THR A 551 65.79 37.98 55.61
CA THR A 551 66.76 38.38 56.65
C THR A 551 66.05 38.98 57.87
N ALA A 552 65.07 39.85 57.64
CA ALA A 552 64.27 40.46 58.72
C ALA A 552 63.47 39.40 59.49
N ILE A 553 62.85 38.45 58.78
CA ILE A 553 62.09 37.34 59.39
C ILE A 553 63.00 36.45 60.22
N ALA A 554 64.12 35.99 59.65
CA ALA A 554 65.07 35.14 60.35
C ALA A 554 65.62 35.81 61.62
N THR A 555 65.67 37.14 61.62
CA THR A 555 66.06 37.92 62.81
C THR A 555 64.98 37.94 63.87
N ILE A 556 63.71 38.14 63.51
CA ILE A 556 62.58 38.09 64.47
C ILE A 556 62.38 36.67 65.03
N GLU A 557 62.53 35.65 64.20
CA GLU A 557 62.37 34.25 64.59
C GLU A 557 63.35 33.84 65.70
N LYS A 558 64.56 34.41 65.71
CA LYS A 558 65.54 34.24 66.81
C LYS A 558 65.06 34.83 68.14
N ILE A 559 64.20 35.86 68.12
CA ILE A 559 63.67 36.52 69.33
C ILE A 559 62.44 35.78 69.86
N HIS A 560 61.54 35.39 68.96
CA HIS A 560 60.29 34.71 69.29
C HIS A 560 59.99 33.57 68.28
N PRO A 561 60.36 32.32 68.60
CA PRO A 561 60.01 31.17 67.77
C PRO A 561 58.49 31.02 67.67
N GLY A 562 57.93 31.09 66.46
CA GLY A 562 56.51 30.85 66.17
C GLY A 562 55.58 32.06 66.17
N ASN A 563 56.04 33.29 66.49
CA ASN A 563 55.17 34.49 66.45
C ASN A 563 55.17 35.20 65.07
N TYR A 564 55.88 34.64 64.09
CA TYR A 564 55.94 35.20 62.74
C TYR A 564 54.63 34.97 61.95
N GLU A 565 53.95 33.84 62.15
CA GLU A 565 52.67 33.54 61.46
C GLU A 565 51.52 34.48 61.84
N SER A 566 51.49 34.99 63.07
CA SER A 566 50.46 35.95 63.52
C SER A 566 50.66 37.32 62.85
N MET A 567 51.90 37.80 62.77
CA MET A 567 52.27 39.02 62.03
C MET A 567 52.00 38.91 60.51
N ILE A 568 52.22 37.74 59.91
CA ILE A 568 51.86 37.52 58.49
C ILE A 568 50.34 37.61 58.30
N LYS A 569 49.55 36.97 59.17
CA LYS A 569 48.08 36.95 59.07
C LYS A 569 47.44 38.32 59.31
N GLU A 570 48.00 39.13 60.21
CA GLU A 570 47.50 40.48 60.48
C GLU A 570 47.85 41.44 59.34
N ASN A 571 49.05 41.33 58.75
CA ASN A 571 49.46 42.13 57.59
C ASN A 571 48.77 41.73 56.29
N ALA A 572 48.41 40.45 56.11
CA ALA A 572 47.60 40.00 54.97
C ALA A 572 46.21 40.65 54.93
N LYS A 573 45.67 41.08 56.08
CA LYS A 573 44.41 41.86 56.16
C LYS A 573 44.60 43.34 55.78
N SER A 574 45.81 43.89 55.89
CA SER A 574 46.12 45.29 55.57
C SER A 574 46.56 45.52 54.12
N ALA A 575 46.88 44.44 53.40
CA ALA A 575 47.30 44.46 51.99
C ALA A 575 46.15 44.15 51.00
N ALA A 576 44.98 43.73 51.50
CA ALA A 576 43.72 43.69 50.75
C ALA A 576 43.08 45.08 50.72
#